data_AF-T1BET9-F1
#
_entry.id   AF-T1BET9-F1
#
_cell.length_a   1.000
_cell.length_b   1.000
_cell.length_c   1.000
_cell.angle_alpha   90.00
_cell.angle_beta   90.00
_cell.angle_gamma   90.00
#
_symmetry.space_group_name_H-M   'P 1'
#
loop_
_entity.id
_entity.type
_entity.pdbx_description
1 polymer ?
#
loop_
_entity_poly.entity_id
_entity_poly.type
_entity_poly.pdbx_seq_one_letter_code
_entity_poly.pdbx_strand_id
1 'polypeptide(L)'
;MVASLSTPWGESSATSGGYHLVWPRDLVESAMAFLILGQPEEAHRVLSYLIATQQPDGHWFQNQWLGGRPFWQGVQLDEAAFPILLVGFLRSAGVLGSMDVTQMVRRAITFILKNGPSTDQDRWEEDAGINPFTLAIVIAALVEGADHLDPKEADFVLAVADEWNTSIEDWCYVQGTELAKQ
;
A
#
# COMPACT_ATOMS: atom_id res chain seq x y z
N MET A 1 -11.40 10.12 0.99
CA MET A 1 -10.89 11.20 0.13
C MET A 1 -10.62 10.64 -1.25
N VAL A 2 -10.44 11.50 -2.24
CA VAL A 2 -10.01 11.12 -3.60
C VAL A 2 -8.61 11.67 -3.84
N ALA A 3 -7.90 11.19 -4.86
CA ALA A 3 -6.53 11.63 -5.16
C ALA A 3 -6.46 13.14 -5.46
N SER A 4 -7.41 13.67 -6.23
CA SER A 4 -7.56 15.11 -6.47
C SER A 4 -8.97 15.49 -6.91
N LEU A 5 -9.36 16.75 -6.67
CA LEU A 5 -10.60 17.34 -7.18
C LEU A 5 -10.39 17.94 -8.59
N SER A 6 -9.79 17.16 -9.49
CA SER A 6 -9.45 17.60 -10.84
C SER A 6 -9.51 16.48 -11.88
N THR A 7 -9.77 16.86 -13.13
CA THR A 7 -9.50 16.02 -14.31
C THR A 7 -8.25 16.58 -15.02
N PRO A 8 -7.10 15.88 -14.98
CA PRO A 8 -5.93 16.28 -15.76
C PRO A 8 -6.27 16.38 -17.26
N TRP A 9 -5.88 17.48 -17.89
CA TRP A 9 -6.22 17.81 -19.29
C TRP A 9 -7.73 17.73 -19.60
N GLY A 10 -8.56 18.16 -18.66
CA GLY A 10 -10.02 18.03 -18.73
C GLY A 10 -10.68 18.72 -19.93
N GLU A 11 -10.02 19.68 -20.57
CA GLU A 11 -10.48 20.29 -21.82
C GLU A 11 -10.48 19.31 -23.01
N SER A 12 -9.66 18.25 -22.93
CA SER A 12 -9.49 17.26 -24.00
C SER A 12 -9.71 15.81 -23.54
N SER A 13 -9.87 15.59 -22.24
CA SER A 13 -10.05 14.26 -21.66
C SER A 13 -11.52 13.79 -21.69
N ALA A 14 -11.71 12.51 -22.04
CA ALA A 14 -13.01 11.84 -21.99
C ALA A 14 -13.15 10.91 -20.77
N THR A 15 -12.16 10.88 -19.85
CA THR A 15 -12.22 10.02 -18.67
C THR A 15 -13.32 10.48 -17.71
N SER A 16 -14.13 9.53 -17.24
CA SER A 16 -15.16 9.80 -16.24
C SER A 16 -14.60 9.85 -14.82
N GLY A 17 -13.50 9.14 -14.54
CA GLY A 17 -12.88 9.09 -13.21
C GLY A 17 -11.95 10.26 -12.92
N GLY A 18 -11.07 10.61 -13.86
CA GLY A 18 -9.99 11.58 -13.62
C GLY A 18 -9.23 11.19 -12.35
N TYR A 19 -8.92 12.17 -11.49
CA TYR A 19 -8.34 11.90 -10.16
C TYR A 19 -9.39 11.87 -9.04
N HIS A 20 -10.68 11.79 -9.39
CA HIS A 20 -11.80 11.74 -8.44
C HIS A 20 -12.10 10.32 -7.93
N LEU A 21 -11.16 9.39 -8.08
CA LEU A 21 -11.25 8.03 -7.54
C LEU A 21 -10.39 7.93 -6.27
N VAL A 22 -10.56 6.82 -5.57
CA VAL A 22 -9.83 6.49 -4.35
C VAL A 22 -8.75 5.48 -4.71
N TRP A 23 -7.51 5.89 -4.52
CA TRP A 23 -6.33 5.01 -4.53
C TRP A 23 -5.92 4.71 -3.08
N PRO A 24 -5.74 3.45 -2.68
CA PRO A 24 -5.20 3.08 -1.38
C PRO A 24 -3.90 3.83 -1.03
N ARG A 25 -2.96 3.97 -1.98
CA ARG A 25 -1.69 4.70 -1.77
C ARG A 25 -1.94 6.15 -1.39
N ASP A 26 -2.62 6.91 -2.22
CA ASP A 26 -2.92 8.33 -2.00
C ASP A 26 -3.74 8.57 -0.73
N LEU A 27 -4.65 7.64 -0.41
CA LEU A 27 -5.49 7.72 0.77
C LEU A 27 -4.66 7.56 2.06
N VAL A 28 -3.70 6.64 2.07
CA VAL A 28 -2.80 6.43 3.22
C VAL A 28 -1.84 7.61 3.38
N GLU A 29 -1.25 8.13 2.31
CA GLU A 29 -0.42 9.33 2.34
C GLU A 29 -1.16 10.52 2.94
N SER A 30 -2.40 10.73 2.51
CA SER A 30 -3.26 11.79 3.06
C SER A 30 -3.63 11.55 4.53
N ALA A 31 -3.83 10.30 4.94
CA ALA A 31 -4.09 9.95 6.34
C ALA A 31 -2.88 10.22 7.24
N MET A 32 -1.66 9.94 6.77
CA MET A 32 -0.44 10.30 7.48
C MET A 32 -0.33 11.82 7.66
N ALA A 33 -0.66 12.60 6.62
CA ALA A 33 -0.70 14.05 6.73
C ALA A 33 -1.70 14.53 7.80
N PHE A 34 -2.88 13.93 7.88
CA PHE A 34 -3.83 14.23 8.95
C PHE A 34 -3.29 13.95 10.34
N LEU A 35 -2.57 12.83 10.54
CA LEU A 35 -1.93 12.54 11.82
C LEU A 35 -0.92 13.61 12.21
N ILE A 36 -0.08 14.03 11.27
CA ILE A 36 0.92 15.09 11.48
C ILE A 36 0.24 16.43 11.82
N LEU A 37 -0.90 16.72 11.20
CA LEU A 37 -1.70 17.93 11.45
C LEU A 37 -2.56 17.85 12.72
N GLY A 38 -2.45 16.79 13.52
CA GLY A 38 -3.21 16.61 14.75
C GLY A 38 -4.69 16.29 14.53
N GLN A 39 -5.02 15.64 13.41
CA GLN A 39 -6.39 15.23 13.03
C GLN A 39 -6.53 13.70 12.97
N PRO A 40 -6.34 12.98 14.10
CA PRO A 40 -6.34 11.51 14.10
C PRO A 40 -7.69 10.90 13.67
N GLU A 41 -8.80 11.60 13.92
CA GLU A 41 -10.14 11.16 13.53
C GLU A 41 -10.30 10.98 12.01
N GLU A 42 -9.60 11.78 11.20
CA GLU A 42 -9.64 11.64 9.74
C GLU A 42 -8.85 10.40 9.28
N ALA A 43 -7.68 10.15 9.88
CA ALA A 43 -6.90 8.96 9.60
C ALA A 43 -7.65 7.67 10.02
N HIS A 44 -8.41 7.72 11.12
CA HIS A 44 -9.33 6.65 11.55
C HIS A 44 -10.43 6.37 10.54
N ARG A 45 -11.04 7.42 9.98
CA ARG A 45 -12.04 7.29 8.91
C ARG A 45 -11.44 6.63 7.67
N VAL A 46 -10.22 7.00 7.31
CA VAL A 46 -9.47 6.37 6.22
C VAL A 46 -9.25 4.90 6.49
N LEU A 47 -8.71 4.53 7.66
CA LEU A 47 -8.47 3.12 7.99
C LEU A 47 -9.77 2.32 8.00
N SER A 48 -10.85 2.87 8.56
CA SER A 48 -12.17 2.25 8.55
C SER A 48 -12.68 1.99 7.13
N TYR A 49 -12.47 2.94 6.22
CA TYR A 49 -12.81 2.77 4.80
C TYR A 49 -11.99 1.66 4.16
N LEU A 50 -10.66 1.64 4.39
CA LEU A 50 -9.78 0.59 3.87
C LEU A 50 -10.21 -0.80 4.37
N ILE A 51 -10.52 -0.96 5.67
CA ILE A 51 -11.05 -2.20 6.22
C ILE A 51 -12.34 -2.62 5.49
N ALA A 52 -13.26 -1.67 5.26
CA ALA A 52 -14.54 -1.95 4.64
C ALA A 52 -14.46 -2.30 3.14
N THR A 53 -13.42 -1.84 2.43
CA THR A 53 -13.25 -2.09 0.98
C THR A 53 -12.20 -3.15 0.64
N GLN A 54 -11.57 -3.77 1.64
CA GLN A 54 -10.60 -4.85 1.40
C GLN A 54 -11.29 -6.04 0.72
N GLN A 55 -10.67 -6.56 -0.35
CA GLN A 55 -11.17 -7.71 -1.08
C GLN A 55 -10.99 -9.01 -0.27
N PRO A 56 -11.77 -10.07 -0.56
CA PRO A 56 -11.73 -11.31 0.22
C PRO A 56 -10.37 -12.00 0.30
N ASP A 57 -9.55 -11.87 -0.73
CA ASP A 57 -8.19 -12.42 -0.83
C ASP A 57 -7.12 -11.53 -0.17
N GLY A 58 -7.47 -10.31 0.25
CA GLY A 58 -6.64 -9.42 1.05
C GLY A 58 -6.10 -8.17 0.37
N HIS A 59 -6.31 -8.00 -0.93
CA HIS A 59 -5.88 -6.79 -1.65
C HIS A 59 -6.94 -5.68 -1.65
N TRP A 60 -6.58 -4.55 -2.25
CA TRP A 60 -7.48 -3.49 -2.66
C TRP A 60 -7.36 -3.31 -4.17
N PHE A 61 -8.45 -2.94 -4.83
CA PHE A 61 -8.40 -2.56 -6.24
C PHE A 61 -7.44 -1.38 -6.44
N GLN A 62 -6.74 -1.36 -7.57
CA GLN A 62 -5.93 -0.22 -8.02
C GLN A 62 -6.60 1.12 -7.74
N ASN A 63 -7.87 1.26 -8.14
CA ASN A 63 -8.68 2.38 -7.68
C ASN A 63 -10.16 2.08 -7.78
N GLN A 64 -10.93 2.88 -7.05
CA GLN A 64 -12.36 2.70 -6.93
C GLN A 64 -13.09 4.02 -6.76
N TRP A 65 -14.36 4.03 -7.14
CA TRP A 65 -15.26 5.12 -6.78
C TRP A 65 -15.46 5.16 -5.26
N LEU A 66 -15.81 6.34 -4.75
CA LEU A 66 -16.38 6.47 -3.41
C LEU A 66 -17.56 5.49 -3.28
N GLY A 67 -17.46 4.54 -2.35
CA GLY A 67 -18.40 3.42 -2.20
C GLY A 67 -17.84 2.04 -2.60
N GLY A 68 -16.62 1.97 -3.14
CA GLY A 68 -15.88 0.72 -3.30
C GLY A 68 -16.08 0.00 -4.64
N ARG A 69 -16.78 0.62 -5.60
CA ARG A 69 -16.90 0.06 -6.95
C ARG A 69 -15.58 0.25 -7.70
N PRO A 70 -14.93 -0.83 -8.20
CA PRO A 70 -13.66 -0.70 -8.93
C PRO A 70 -13.83 0.15 -10.18
N PHE A 71 -12.74 0.84 -10.57
CA PHE A 71 -12.64 1.46 -11.88
C PHE A 71 -11.53 0.77 -12.69
N TRP A 72 -10.28 0.84 -12.24
CA TRP A 72 -9.22 -0.07 -12.68
C TRP A 72 -8.99 -1.18 -11.65
N GLN A 73 -8.48 -2.31 -12.14
CA GLN A 73 -8.32 -3.54 -11.37
C GLN A 73 -6.90 -4.12 -11.53
N GLY A 74 -5.92 -3.27 -11.89
CA GLY A 74 -4.52 -3.65 -11.79
C GLY A 74 -4.18 -4.04 -10.35
N VAL A 75 -3.19 -4.90 -10.20
CA VAL A 75 -2.68 -5.30 -8.88
C VAL A 75 -1.40 -4.54 -8.61
N GLN A 76 -1.43 -3.69 -7.59
CA GLN A 76 -0.27 -2.93 -7.11
C GLN A 76 0.06 -3.42 -5.70
N LEU A 77 1.19 -4.09 -5.55
CA LEU A 77 1.54 -4.74 -4.28
C LEU A 77 1.78 -3.71 -3.16
N ASP A 78 2.24 -2.50 -3.50
CA ASP A 78 2.38 -1.40 -2.55
C ASP A 78 1.03 -0.94 -2.02
N GLU A 79 -0.02 -0.94 -2.85
CA GLU A 79 -1.38 -0.58 -2.41
C GLU A 79 -1.99 -1.60 -1.45
N ALA A 80 -1.56 -2.87 -1.51
CA ALA A 80 -1.90 -3.87 -0.49
C ALA A 80 -1.10 -3.68 0.82
N ALA A 81 0.07 -3.06 0.74
CA ALA A 81 0.98 -2.86 1.86
C ALA A 81 0.73 -1.54 2.63
N PHE A 82 0.40 -0.45 1.94
CA PHE A 82 0.13 0.86 2.53
C PHE A 82 -0.90 0.83 3.68
N PRO A 83 -2.04 0.11 3.58
CA PRO A 83 -2.98 0.01 4.69
C PRO A 83 -2.38 -0.57 5.98
N ILE A 84 -1.41 -1.49 5.88
CA ILE A 84 -0.69 -2.03 7.05
C ILE A 84 0.20 -0.94 7.66
N LEU A 85 0.90 -0.17 6.83
CA LEU A 85 1.71 0.96 7.32
C LEU A 85 0.86 2.01 8.04
N LEU A 86 -0.36 2.31 7.54
CA LEU A 86 -1.28 3.22 8.24
C LEU A 86 -1.63 2.73 9.64
N VAL A 87 -1.86 1.42 9.82
CA VAL A 87 -2.06 0.83 11.15
C VAL A 87 -0.86 1.14 12.04
N GLY A 88 0.36 0.97 11.53
CA GLY A 88 1.58 1.28 12.26
C GLY A 88 1.73 2.74 12.64
N PHE A 89 1.42 3.66 11.73
CA PHE A 89 1.42 5.10 12.03
C PHE A 89 0.42 5.47 13.12
N LEU A 90 -0.80 4.94 13.05
CA LEU A 90 -1.84 5.16 14.08
C LEU A 90 -1.43 4.58 15.43
N ARG A 91 -0.79 3.41 15.43
CA ARG A 91 -0.27 2.74 16.63
C ARG A 91 0.87 3.51 17.27
N SER A 92 1.86 3.93 16.46
CA SER A 92 3.01 4.71 16.90
C SER A 92 2.60 6.08 17.47
N ALA A 93 1.57 6.71 16.88
CA ALA A 93 0.97 7.93 17.41
C ALA A 93 0.09 7.71 18.66
N GLY A 94 -0.12 6.47 19.11
CA GLY A 94 -0.95 6.15 20.29
C GLY A 94 -2.45 6.38 20.07
N VAL A 95 -2.88 6.51 18.82
CA VAL A 95 -4.27 6.86 18.48
C VAL A 95 -5.05 5.71 17.88
N LEU A 96 -4.45 4.56 17.52
CA LEU A 96 -5.17 3.40 16.96
C LEU A 96 -6.39 2.96 17.81
N GLY A 97 -6.34 3.16 19.13
CA GLY A 97 -7.46 2.93 20.02
C GLY A 97 -7.86 1.45 20.08
N SER A 98 -9.16 1.17 20.01
CA SER A 98 -9.73 -0.19 20.09
C SER A 98 -10.11 -0.79 18.73
N MET A 99 -9.61 -0.24 17.63
CA MET A 99 -9.92 -0.74 16.30
C MET A 99 -9.26 -2.11 16.09
N ASP A 100 -10.06 -3.15 15.83
CA ASP A 100 -9.53 -4.46 15.48
C ASP A 100 -9.12 -4.49 14.01
N VAL A 101 -7.81 -4.50 13.79
CA VAL A 101 -7.16 -4.49 12.48
C VAL A 101 -6.56 -5.84 12.11
N THR A 102 -6.60 -6.81 13.04
CA THR A 102 -5.87 -8.08 12.97
C THR A 102 -6.20 -8.85 11.69
N GLN A 103 -7.50 -8.98 11.39
CA GLN A 103 -7.96 -9.70 10.21
C GLN A 103 -7.62 -8.95 8.90
N MET A 104 -7.63 -7.62 8.92
CA MET A 104 -7.26 -6.82 7.74
C MET A 104 -5.77 -7.01 7.43
N VAL A 105 -4.92 -6.85 8.45
CA VAL A 105 -3.46 -6.98 8.36
C VAL A 105 -3.08 -8.40 7.92
N ARG A 106 -3.62 -9.44 8.57
CA ARG A 106 -3.33 -10.84 8.22
C ARG A 106 -3.69 -11.18 6.78
N ARG A 107 -4.85 -10.70 6.28
CA ARG A 107 -5.25 -10.91 4.87
C ARG A 107 -4.32 -10.19 3.90
N ALA A 108 -3.97 -8.93 4.19
CA ALA A 108 -3.07 -8.14 3.36
C ALA A 108 -1.67 -8.79 3.28
N ILE A 109 -1.10 -9.20 4.42
CA ILE A 109 0.16 -9.96 4.47
C ILE A 109 0.05 -11.25 3.67
N THR A 110 -1.04 -12.01 3.83
CA THR A 110 -1.25 -13.25 3.07
C THR A 110 -1.29 -12.98 1.56
N PHE A 111 -1.92 -11.90 1.12
CA PHE A 111 -1.93 -11.49 -0.28
C PHE A 111 -0.53 -11.13 -0.75
N ILE A 112 0.21 -10.32 0.01
CA ILE A 112 1.58 -9.91 -0.31
C ILE A 112 2.50 -11.12 -0.48
N LEU A 113 2.48 -12.06 0.46
CA LEU A 113 3.34 -13.24 0.43
C LEU A 113 3.02 -14.20 -0.73
N LYS A 114 1.79 -14.20 -1.23
CA LYS A 114 1.37 -15.04 -2.36
C LYS A 114 1.73 -14.45 -3.73
N ASN A 115 1.88 -13.13 -3.81
CA ASN A 115 2.06 -12.43 -5.09
C ASN A 115 3.43 -11.75 -5.23
N GLY A 116 4.12 -11.44 -4.13
CA GLY A 116 5.44 -10.80 -4.12
C GLY A 116 6.62 -11.76 -4.35
N PRO A 117 7.85 -11.23 -4.47
CA PRO A 117 8.23 -9.82 -4.30
C PRO A 117 7.98 -8.93 -5.53
N SER A 118 7.66 -9.52 -6.68
CA SER A 118 7.31 -8.77 -7.89
C SER A 118 5.89 -8.22 -7.80
N THR A 119 5.65 -7.07 -8.44
CA THR A 119 4.30 -6.49 -8.60
C THR A 119 3.89 -6.53 -10.07
N ASP A 120 2.58 -6.60 -10.35
CA ASP A 120 2.06 -6.52 -11.71
C ASP A 120 2.12 -5.09 -12.25
N GLN A 121 2.10 -4.10 -11.35
CA GLN A 121 2.27 -2.68 -11.63
C GLN A 121 3.05 -2.00 -10.51
N ASP A 122 3.97 -1.12 -10.87
CA ASP A 122 4.61 -0.18 -9.95
C ASP A 122 3.65 0.96 -9.55
N ARG A 123 4.13 1.90 -8.74
CA ARG A 123 3.33 3.04 -8.27
C ARG A 123 2.88 4.00 -9.37
N TRP A 124 3.54 3.95 -10.54
CA TRP A 124 3.15 4.73 -11.71
C TRP A 124 2.10 4.01 -12.55
N GLU A 125 1.72 2.79 -12.13
CA GLU A 125 0.62 2.01 -12.68
C GLU A 125 0.89 1.44 -14.08
N GLU A 126 2.16 1.34 -14.47
CA GLU A 126 2.56 1.08 -15.86
C GLU A 126 3.31 -0.23 -16.02
N ASP A 127 4.30 -0.49 -15.15
CA ASP A 127 5.27 -1.55 -15.38
C ASP A 127 5.25 -2.63 -14.29
N ALA A 128 5.37 -3.88 -14.71
CA ALA A 128 5.53 -5.04 -13.84
C ALA A 128 7.00 -5.26 -13.46
N GLY A 129 7.22 -5.90 -12.32
CA GLY A 129 8.54 -6.38 -11.90
C GLY A 129 8.86 -6.12 -10.44
N ILE A 130 10.12 -6.32 -10.09
CA ILE A 130 10.67 -5.92 -8.78
C ILE A 130 11.22 -4.51 -8.94
N ASN A 131 10.67 -3.57 -8.17
CA ASN A 131 11.12 -2.19 -8.16
C ASN A 131 11.39 -1.74 -6.72
N PRO A 132 12.34 -0.82 -6.50
CA PRO A 132 12.79 -0.46 -5.15
C PRO A 132 11.70 0.21 -4.31
N PHE A 133 10.75 0.94 -4.93
CA PHE A 133 9.66 1.59 -4.21
C PHE A 133 8.71 0.56 -3.62
N THR A 134 8.11 -0.28 -4.46
CA THR A 134 7.13 -1.28 -4.01
C THR A 134 7.76 -2.26 -3.04
N LEU A 135 9.00 -2.71 -3.32
CA LEU A 135 9.72 -3.63 -2.44
C LEU A 135 9.95 -3.04 -1.04
N ALA A 136 10.35 -1.76 -0.95
CA ALA A 136 10.55 -1.10 0.33
C ALA A 136 9.24 -0.97 1.14
N ILE A 137 8.14 -0.56 0.49
CA ILE A 137 6.82 -0.45 1.14
C ILE A 137 6.34 -1.81 1.65
N VAL A 138 6.53 -2.85 0.85
CA VAL A 138 6.14 -4.22 1.17
C VAL A 138 6.95 -4.78 2.34
N ILE A 139 8.28 -4.62 2.35
CA ILE A 139 9.13 -5.06 3.47
C ILE A 139 8.70 -4.37 4.76
N ALA A 140 8.54 -3.03 4.72
CA ALA A 140 8.11 -2.27 5.88
C ALA A 140 6.73 -2.74 6.40
N ALA A 141 5.80 -3.04 5.50
CA ALA A 141 4.48 -3.55 5.85
C ALA A 141 4.52 -4.95 6.47
N LEU A 142 5.39 -5.85 5.97
CA LEU A 142 5.58 -7.16 6.57
C LEU A 142 6.14 -7.05 7.99
N VAL A 143 7.14 -6.19 8.21
CA VAL A 143 7.73 -5.95 9.53
C VAL A 143 6.70 -5.35 10.49
N GLU A 144 6.02 -4.27 10.09
CA GLU A 144 5.02 -3.60 10.92
C GLU A 144 3.83 -4.52 11.24
N GLY A 145 3.40 -5.29 10.25
CA GLY A 145 2.25 -6.18 10.36
C GLY A 145 2.51 -7.44 11.19
N ALA A 146 3.77 -7.85 11.37
CA ALA A 146 4.13 -9.04 12.15
C ALA A 146 3.65 -8.96 13.60
N ASP A 147 3.60 -7.76 14.19
CA ASP A 147 3.11 -7.53 15.56
C ASP A 147 1.62 -7.84 15.74
N HIS A 148 0.88 -7.99 14.63
CA HIS A 148 -0.54 -8.34 14.63
C HIS A 148 -0.79 -9.84 14.37
N LEU A 149 0.25 -10.66 14.37
CA LEU A 149 0.16 -12.10 14.08
C LEU A 149 0.52 -12.96 15.29
N ASP A 150 0.13 -14.22 15.22
CA ASP A 150 0.60 -15.21 16.21
C ASP A 150 2.13 -15.42 16.06
N PRO A 151 2.88 -15.74 17.14
CA PRO A 151 4.34 -15.75 17.11
C PRO A 151 4.97 -16.54 15.96
N LYS A 152 4.42 -17.72 15.65
CA LYS A 152 4.92 -18.56 14.56
C LYS A 152 4.72 -17.92 13.18
N GLU A 153 3.62 -17.20 12.99
CA GLU A 153 3.35 -16.49 11.74
C GLU A 153 4.21 -15.23 11.63
N ALA A 154 4.38 -14.50 12.74
CA ALA A 154 5.27 -13.36 12.82
C ALA A 154 6.72 -13.75 12.47
N ASP A 155 7.25 -14.84 13.05
CA ASP A 155 8.60 -15.34 12.73
C ASP A 155 8.78 -15.65 11.24
N PHE A 156 7.78 -16.27 10.60
CA PHE A 156 7.81 -16.57 9.18
C PHE A 156 7.76 -15.29 8.32
N VAL A 157 6.87 -14.36 8.66
CA VAL A 157 6.72 -13.08 7.94
C VAL A 157 7.99 -12.25 8.03
N LEU A 158 8.61 -12.17 9.22
CA LEU A 158 9.86 -11.45 9.43
C LEU A 158 11.02 -12.10 8.68
N ALA A 159 11.10 -13.44 8.63
CA ALA A 159 12.11 -14.13 7.83
C ALA A 159 11.98 -13.83 6.33
N VAL A 160 10.75 -13.73 5.80
CA VAL A 160 10.53 -13.31 4.41
C VAL A 160 10.90 -11.84 4.20
N ALA A 161 10.54 -10.95 5.13
CA ALA A 161 10.91 -9.55 5.06
C ALA A 161 12.43 -9.36 5.06
N ASP A 162 13.16 -10.11 5.88
CA ASP A 162 14.63 -10.10 5.92
C ASP A 162 15.24 -10.57 4.60
N GLU A 163 14.76 -11.69 4.05
CA GLU A 163 15.24 -12.22 2.75
C GLU A 163 15.04 -11.19 1.63
N TRP A 164 13.87 -10.58 1.56
CA TRP A 164 13.55 -9.55 0.57
C TRP A 164 14.39 -8.29 0.78
N ASN A 165 14.64 -7.89 2.03
CA ASN A 165 15.50 -6.76 2.36
C ASN A 165 16.96 -7.01 1.96
N THR A 166 17.50 -8.20 2.19
CA THR A 166 18.87 -8.55 1.78
C THR A 166 19.04 -8.71 0.27
N SER A 167 17.93 -8.84 -0.48
CA SER A 167 17.94 -9.01 -1.93
C SER A 167 17.75 -7.70 -2.70
N ILE A 168 17.55 -6.56 -2.01
CA ILE A 168 17.27 -5.26 -2.65
C ILE A 168 18.36 -4.90 -3.66
N GLU A 169 19.63 -4.96 -3.27
CA GLU A 169 20.75 -4.62 -4.16
C GLU A 169 20.83 -5.58 -5.34
N ASP A 170 20.69 -6.89 -5.10
CA ASP A 170 20.78 -7.91 -6.14
C ASP A 170 19.67 -7.77 -7.20
N TRP A 171 18.46 -7.34 -6.80
CA TRP A 171 17.33 -7.22 -7.71
C TRP A 171 17.17 -5.83 -8.32
N CYS A 172 17.50 -4.76 -7.60
CA CYS A 172 17.17 -3.40 -8.01
C CYS A 172 18.39 -2.55 -8.41
N TYR A 173 19.63 -2.98 -8.14
CA TYR A 173 20.82 -2.20 -8.44
C TYR A 173 21.53 -2.70 -9.71
N VAL A 174 21.53 -1.88 -10.76
CA VAL A 174 22.19 -2.21 -12.03
C VAL A 174 23.56 -1.55 -12.10
N GLN A 175 24.59 -2.35 -12.40
CA GLN A 175 25.96 -1.88 -12.60
C GLN A 175 26.37 -1.91 -14.08
N GLY A 176 27.42 -1.17 -14.42
CA GLY A 176 28.04 -1.22 -15.75
C GLY A 176 27.20 -0.60 -16.89
N THR A 177 26.17 0.16 -16.55
CA THR A 177 25.34 0.88 -17.52
C THR A 177 26.10 2.03 -18.18
N GLU A 178 25.62 2.52 -19.32
CA GLU A 178 26.21 3.69 -19.97
C GLU A 178 26.09 4.96 -19.11
N LEU A 179 25.03 5.08 -18.31
CA LEU A 179 24.85 6.19 -17.37
C LEU A 179 25.91 6.15 -16.26
N ALA A 180 26.29 4.96 -15.77
CA ALA A 180 27.32 4.80 -14.74
C ALA A 180 28.75 5.09 -15.21
N LYS A 181 28.97 5.28 -16.52
CA LYS A 181 30.28 5.58 -17.12
C LYS A 181 30.49 7.08 -17.40
N GLN A 182 29.47 7.92 -17.15
CA GLN A 182 29.53 9.38 -17.32
C GLN A 182 30.05 10.05 -16.05
#